data_AF-A0A9P8JTI9-F1
#
_entry.id   AF-A0A9P8JTI9-F1
#
_cell.length_a   1.000
_cell.length_b   1.000
_cell.length_c   1.000
_cell.angle_alpha   90.00
_cell.angle_beta   90.00
_cell.angle_gamma   90.00
#
_symmetry.space_group_name_H-M   'P 1'
#
loop_
_entity.id
_entity.type
_entity.pdbx_description
1 polymer ?
#
loop_
_entity_poly.entity_id
_entity_poly.type
_entity_poly.pdbx_seq_one_letter_code
_entity_poly.pdbx_strand_id
1 'polypeptide(L)'
;HITAYESEHLLKRKPDGVLPNGLNVKKFSATHEFQNLHQVNKERINDFVRGHFYGHNDFDPDKTLYFFTAGRYEYRNKGVDMFIESLARLNHRLKASGSDMTVVAFIIMPAQTTSLAVEALKGQAVLKSLHDTVSSIEKNIGKKLFERSLAWHEGQNPPDETGLLTQEDKVLLRRRLFAMKRSNLPPIVTHNMVNDAEDPILNQIRRCQLFNHPTDRVKVVFHPEFLSSGNPVLPMDYDDFVRGTHLGVFSSYYEPWGYTPAECTVMGVPSITTNLSGFGCYMEELIENAQDYGIYIVDRRMKGVDDSVNQLTEYMFDFVGKSRRQRINQRNRTERLSDLLDWKRMGMEYVKARQLALRRAYPASFEGDEEPGFFDGTEVKISRPLSAPGSPRDRSGMMTPGDFASLQEGREGLSTEDYIAWKLPEEEDVDEYPFPLTLRSKTSSTNGTGTTTPTNGTATSNTSGAAF
;
A
#
# COMPACT_ATOMS: atom_id res chain seq x y z
N HIS A 1 -19.46 -10.06 -0.86
CA HIS A 1 -20.61 -10.31 0.04
C HIS A 1 -21.52 -9.09 0.22
N ILE A 2 -21.02 -7.89 0.55
CA ILE A 2 -21.88 -6.69 0.72
C ILE A 2 -22.68 -6.29 -0.53
N THR A 3 -22.05 -6.22 -1.70
CA THR A 3 -22.72 -5.89 -2.97
C THR A 3 -23.69 -6.98 -3.42
N ALA A 4 -23.44 -8.24 -3.01
CA ALA A 4 -24.36 -9.34 -3.29
C ALA A 4 -25.64 -9.20 -2.45
N TYR A 5 -25.50 -8.83 -1.18
CA TYR A 5 -26.62 -8.50 -0.29
C TYR A 5 -27.44 -7.33 -0.83
N GLU A 6 -26.79 -6.28 -1.34
CA GLU A 6 -27.47 -5.16 -1.99
C GLU A 6 -28.23 -5.63 -3.25
N SER A 7 -27.58 -6.42 -4.11
CA SER A 7 -28.18 -6.94 -5.35
C SER A 7 -29.42 -7.79 -5.09
N GLU A 8 -29.41 -8.62 -4.03
CA GLU A 8 -30.57 -9.41 -3.61
C GLU A 8 -31.79 -8.53 -3.33
N HIS A 9 -31.59 -7.40 -2.65
CA HIS A 9 -32.69 -6.53 -2.22
C HIS A 9 -33.09 -5.50 -3.27
N LEU A 10 -32.15 -4.95 -4.03
CA LEU A 10 -32.40 -3.91 -5.04
C LEU A 10 -32.76 -4.51 -6.41
N LEU A 11 -32.02 -5.54 -6.85
CA LEU A 11 -32.24 -6.21 -8.14
C LEU A 11 -33.17 -7.42 -8.04
N LYS A 12 -33.67 -7.73 -6.83
CA LYS A 12 -34.62 -8.82 -6.54
C LYS A 12 -34.12 -10.19 -6.98
N ARG A 13 -32.80 -10.36 -7.07
CA ARG A 13 -32.15 -11.62 -7.42
C ARG A 13 -30.89 -11.78 -6.59
N LYS A 14 -30.87 -12.84 -5.79
CA LYS A 14 -29.67 -13.26 -5.07
C LYS A 14 -28.60 -13.70 -6.09
N PRO A 15 -27.38 -13.14 -6.06
CA PRO A 15 -26.30 -13.60 -6.93
C PRO A 15 -25.94 -15.06 -6.63
N ASP A 16 -25.57 -15.79 -7.68
CA ASP A 16 -25.18 -17.20 -7.58
C ASP A 16 -23.79 -17.37 -6.94
N GLY A 17 -22.97 -16.32 -6.94
CA GLY A 17 -21.64 -16.29 -6.35
C GLY A 17 -21.06 -14.87 -6.39
N VAL A 18 -19.88 -14.68 -5.80
CA VAL A 18 -19.16 -13.40 -5.79
C VAL A 18 -17.87 -13.57 -6.59
N LEU A 19 -17.61 -12.61 -7.49
CA LEU A 19 -16.37 -12.54 -8.26
C LEU A 19 -15.49 -11.41 -7.71
N PRO A 20 -14.62 -11.68 -6.73
CA PRO A 20 -13.69 -10.68 -6.20
C PRO A 20 -12.68 -10.26 -7.29
N ASN A 21 -12.29 -8.99 -7.28
CA ASN A 21 -11.32 -8.49 -8.26
C ASN A 21 -9.90 -8.78 -7.78
N GLY A 22 -9.13 -9.50 -8.59
CA GLY A 22 -7.70 -9.70 -8.36
C GLY A 22 -6.84 -8.54 -8.86
N LEU A 23 -5.56 -8.60 -8.50
CA LEU A 23 -4.49 -7.74 -8.99
C LEU A 23 -3.42 -8.61 -9.65
N ASN A 24 -2.64 -8.04 -10.57
CA ASN A 24 -1.44 -8.70 -11.08
C ASN A 24 -0.28 -8.37 -10.14
N VAL A 25 0.07 -9.30 -9.25
CA VAL A 25 1.11 -9.07 -8.25
C VAL A 25 2.48 -9.25 -8.91
N LYS A 26 3.20 -8.14 -9.08
CA LYS A 26 4.62 -8.19 -9.48
C LYS A 26 5.44 -8.60 -8.27
N LYS A 27 5.85 -9.87 -8.20
CA LYS A 27 6.76 -10.35 -7.16
C LYS A 27 8.15 -9.76 -7.38
N PHE A 28 8.71 -9.16 -6.34
CA PHE A 28 10.12 -8.81 -6.29
C PHE A 28 10.94 -10.10 -6.13
N SER A 29 12.13 -10.16 -6.74
CA SER A 29 13.03 -11.32 -6.62
C SER A 29 13.56 -11.49 -5.20
N ALA A 30 13.62 -10.39 -4.42
CA ALA A 30 14.04 -10.38 -3.03
C ALA A 30 12.94 -9.85 -2.10
N THR A 31 12.56 -10.67 -1.11
CA THR A 31 11.50 -10.34 -0.12
C THR A 31 11.81 -9.13 0.75
N HIS A 32 13.05 -8.64 0.82
CA HIS A 32 13.42 -7.44 1.59
C HIS A 32 13.48 -6.16 0.75
N GLU A 33 13.36 -6.27 -0.58
CA GLU A 33 13.46 -5.12 -1.50
C GLU A 33 12.36 -4.08 -1.22
N PHE A 34 11.13 -4.53 -0.93
CA PHE A 34 10.02 -3.63 -0.63
C PHE A 34 10.26 -2.78 0.64
N GLN A 35 11.03 -3.29 1.62
CA GLN A 35 11.39 -2.52 2.82
C GLN A 35 12.41 -1.43 2.51
N ASN A 36 13.35 -1.70 1.60
CA ASN A 36 14.30 -0.71 1.11
C ASN A 36 13.56 0.39 0.33
N LEU A 37 12.62 0.00 -0.54
CA LEU A 37 11.78 0.94 -1.27
C LEU A 37 10.92 1.81 -0.34
N HIS A 38 10.39 1.24 0.75
CA HIS A 38 9.71 2.03 1.77
C HIS A 38 10.63 3.12 2.34
N GLN A 39 11.88 2.78 2.69
CA GLN A 39 12.82 3.77 3.23
C GLN A 39 13.15 4.88 2.23
N VAL A 40 13.44 4.52 0.97
CA VAL A 40 13.76 5.48 -0.10
C VAL A 40 12.59 6.42 -0.37
N ASN A 41 11.38 5.88 -0.52
CA ASN A 41 10.19 6.68 -0.80
C ASN A 41 9.73 7.50 0.42
N LYS A 42 9.91 6.98 1.64
CA LYS A 42 9.67 7.74 2.87
C LYS A 42 10.58 8.97 2.94
N GLU A 43 11.83 8.89 2.49
CA GLU A 43 12.71 10.06 2.49
C GLU A 43 12.26 11.14 1.50
N ARG A 44 11.74 10.74 0.33
CA ARG A 44 11.11 11.68 -0.61
C ARG A 44 9.90 12.39 0.00
N ILE A 45 9.08 11.68 0.78
CA ILE A 45 7.97 12.27 1.54
C ILE A 45 8.52 13.19 2.65
N ASN A 46 9.58 12.80 3.36
CA ASN A 46 10.24 13.64 4.36
C ASN A 46 10.69 14.97 3.76
N ASP A 47 11.30 14.95 2.57
CA ASP A 47 11.74 16.17 1.87
C ASP A 47 10.56 17.07 1.53
N PHE A 48 9.47 16.51 0.99
CA PHE A 48 8.25 17.27 0.77
C PHE A 48 7.75 17.91 2.07
N VAL A 49 7.66 17.14 3.17
CA VAL A 49 7.16 17.61 4.47
C VAL A 49 8.07 18.71 5.03
N ARG A 50 9.39 18.56 4.98
CA ARG A 50 10.36 19.60 5.40
C ARG A 50 10.15 20.91 4.65
N GLY A 51 9.81 20.82 3.36
CA GLY A 51 9.56 21.97 2.49
C GLY A 51 8.19 22.59 2.73
N HIS A 52 7.17 21.78 2.98
CA HIS A 52 5.80 22.22 3.25
C HIS A 52 5.68 22.91 4.62
N PHE A 53 6.38 22.38 5.62
CA PHE A 53 6.40 22.88 7.00
C PHE A 53 7.59 23.82 7.28
N TYR A 54 8.18 24.45 6.25
CA TYR A 54 9.29 25.38 6.45
C TYR A 54 8.95 26.49 7.46
N GLY A 55 9.91 26.79 8.34
CA GLY A 55 9.72 27.70 9.47
C GLY A 55 8.95 27.11 10.66
N HIS A 56 8.35 25.94 10.49
CA HIS A 56 7.58 25.18 11.50
C HIS A 56 7.99 23.69 11.52
N ASN A 57 9.26 23.39 11.23
CA ASN A 57 9.82 22.03 11.33
C ASN A 57 10.17 21.72 12.80
N ASP A 58 9.16 21.70 13.66
CA ASP A 58 9.26 21.53 15.11
C ASP A 58 9.06 20.08 15.59
N PHE A 59 8.99 19.13 14.65
CA PHE A 59 8.82 17.70 14.92
C PHE A 59 9.89 16.86 14.24
N ASP A 60 10.22 15.73 14.87
CA ASP A 60 11.25 14.80 14.42
C ASP A 60 10.73 13.88 13.28
N PRO A 61 11.35 13.89 12.09
CA PRO A 61 10.99 12.99 11.00
C PRO A 61 11.07 11.50 11.36
N ASP A 62 11.97 11.10 12.28
CA ASP A 62 12.10 9.71 12.71
C ASP A 62 10.96 9.23 13.60
N LYS A 63 10.27 10.17 14.26
CA LYS A 63 9.06 9.98 15.07
C LYS A 63 7.79 10.47 14.37
N THR A 64 7.85 10.61 13.05
CA THR A 64 6.72 11.01 12.23
C THR A 64 6.16 9.82 11.45
N LEU A 65 4.85 9.65 11.48
CA LEU A 65 4.12 8.65 10.71
C LEU A 65 3.29 9.31 9.62
N TYR A 66 3.21 8.65 8.48
CA TYR A 66 2.50 9.12 7.30
C TYR A 66 1.24 8.30 7.08
N PHE A 67 0.10 8.93 7.31
CA PHE A 67 -1.21 8.35 7.03
C PHE A 67 -1.73 8.95 5.75
N PHE A 68 -2.50 8.19 4.98
CA PHE A 68 -3.11 8.76 3.79
C PHE A 68 -4.48 8.15 3.50
N THR A 69 -5.33 8.95 2.85
CA THR A 69 -6.51 8.48 2.15
C THR A 69 -6.41 8.93 0.69
N ALA A 70 -6.83 8.08 -0.23
CA ALA A 70 -6.73 8.35 -1.66
C ALA A 70 -7.93 7.80 -2.43
N GLY A 71 -8.27 8.44 -3.53
CA GLY A 71 -9.26 7.93 -4.47
C GLY A 71 -10.00 9.05 -5.21
N ARG A 72 -11.13 8.67 -5.82
CA ARG A 72 -12.06 9.65 -6.40
C ARG A 72 -12.57 10.60 -5.32
N TYR A 73 -12.84 11.84 -5.70
CA TYR A 73 -13.42 12.82 -4.79
C TYR A 73 -14.89 12.49 -4.51
N GLU A 74 -15.12 11.56 -3.58
CA GLU A 74 -16.43 11.17 -3.07
C GLU A 74 -16.45 11.30 -1.54
N TYR A 75 -16.66 12.51 -1.04
CA TYR A 75 -16.48 12.89 0.36
C TYR A 75 -17.14 11.92 1.38
N ARG A 76 -18.41 11.54 1.15
CA ARG A 76 -19.14 10.61 2.03
C ARG A 76 -18.88 9.14 1.71
N ASN A 77 -18.89 8.76 0.44
CA ASN A 77 -18.74 7.34 0.05
C ASN A 77 -17.37 6.79 0.42
N LYS A 78 -16.30 7.59 0.24
CA LYS A 78 -14.94 7.23 0.65
C LYS A 78 -14.68 7.47 2.14
N GLY A 79 -15.65 8.05 2.86
CA GLY A 79 -15.59 8.26 4.30
C GLY A 79 -14.53 9.27 4.75
N VAL A 80 -14.32 10.32 3.95
CA VAL A 80 -13.33 11.38 4.24
C VAL A 80 -13.80 12.24 5.43
N ASP A 81 -15.12 12.38 5.57
CA ASP A 81 -15.76 12.98 6.74
C ASP A 81 -15.33 12.29 8.04
N MET A 82 -15.44 10.97 8.10
CA MET A 82 -15.05 10.14 9.23
C MET A 82 -13.53 10.12 9.43
N PHE A 83 -12.74 10.15 8.34
CA PHE A 83 -11.29 10.27 8.43
C PHE A 83 -10.86 11.57 9.11
N ILE A 84 -11.35 12.73 8.67
CA ILE A 84 -10.96 14.02 9.25
C ILE A 84 -11.42 14.14 10.71
N GLU A 85 -12.63 13.69 11.03
CA GLU A 85 -13.15 13.69 12.40
C GLU A 85 -12.30 12.81 13.33
N SER A 86 -11.94 11.60 12.89
CA SER A 86 -11.09 10.69 13.67
C SER A 86 -9.65 11.21 13.84
N LEU A 87 -9.09 11.93 12.84
CA LEU A 87 -7.81 12.63 12.98
C LEU A 87 -7.86 13.72 14.06
N ALA A 88 -8.97 14.45 14.18
CA ALA A 88 -9.15 15.46 15.22
C ALA A 88 -9.19 14.82 16.62
N ARG A 89 -9.92 13.70 16.78
CA ARG A 89 -9.94 12.92 18.03
C ARG A 89 -8.58 12.32 18.34
N LEU A 90 -7.87 11.82 17.33
CA LEU A 90 -6.50 11.32 17.47
C LEU A 90 -5.55 12.43 17.96
N ASN A 91 -5.65 13.64 17.39
CA ASN A 91 -4.86 14.80 17.82
C ASN A 91 -5.08 15.09 19.31
N HIS A 92 -6.34 15.09 19.77
CA HIS A 92 -6.66 15.27 21.18
C HIS A 92 -6.07 14.16 22.05
N ARG A 93 -6.22 12.89 21.66
CA ARG A 93 -5.68 11.74 22.41
C ARG A 93 -4.15 11.76 22.51
N LEU A 94 -3.45 12.08 21.42
CA LEU A 94 -1.98 12.17 21.40
C LEU A 94 -1.47 13.32 22.28
N LYS A 95 -2.18 14.46 22.31
CA LYS A 95 -1.86 15.56 23.24
C LYS A 95 -2.10 15.14 24.69
N ALA A 96 -3.24 14.53 24.98
CA ALA A 96 -3.61 14.11 26.33
C ALA A 96 -2.70 13.02 26.89
N SER A 97 -2.21 12.10 26.05
CA SER A 97 -1.25 11.07 26.46
C SER A 97 0.20 11.56 26.54
N GLY A 98 0.49 12.81 26.13
CA GLY A 98 1.85 13.33 26.06
C GLY A 98 2.73 12.61 25.03
N SER A 99 2.13 12.00 23.99
CA SER A 99 2.85 11.22 22.98
C SER A 99 3.86 12.08 22.23
N ASP A 100 5.11 11.61 22.11
CA ASP A 100 6.18 12.28 21.38
C ASP A 100 6.09 12.10 19.84
N MET A 101 5.22 11.19 19.39
CA MET A 101 4.96 10.91 17.97
C MET A 101 4.16 12.04 17.28
N THR A 102 4.44 12.22 15.98
CA THR A 102 3.70 13.11 15.08
C THR A 102 3.08 12.30 13.93
N VAL A 103 1.87 12.65 13.50
CA VAL A 103 1.21 12.07 12.33
C VAL A 103 1.03 13.17 11.29
N VAL A 104 1.46 12.93 10.05
CA VAL A 104 1.11 13.77 8.90
C VAL A 104 0.15 12.99 8.03
N ALA A 105 -1.09 13.46 7.94
CA ALA A 105 -2.18 12.84 7.22
C ALA A 105 -2.39 13.50 5.86
N PHE A 106 -2.26 12.70 4.80
CA PHE A 106 -2.46 13.11 3.43
C PHE A 106 -3.87 12.78 2.95
N ILE A 107 -4.48 13.70 2.22
CA ILE A 107 -5.74 13.48 1.51
C ILE A 107 -5.45 13.68 0.03
N ILE A 108 -5.53 12.62 -0.77
CA ILE A 108 -5.21 12.64 -2.20
C ILE A 108 -6.48 12.39 -3.00
N MET A 109 -7.19 13.46 -3.32
CA MET A 109 -8.48 13.40 -4.00
C MET A 109 -8.61 14.54 -5.02
N PRO A 110 -8.62 14.23 -6.33
CA PRO A 110 -8.63 15.24 -7.38
C PRO A 110 -9.85 16.16 -7.28
N ALA A 111 -9.61 17.47 -7.19
CA ALA A 111 -10.64 18.49 -7.10
C ALA A 111 -10.48 19.53 -8.21
N GLN A 112 -11.46 20.42 -8.35
CA GLN A 112 -11.33 21.57 -9.24
C GLN A 112 -10.35 22.59 -8.65
N THR A 113 -9.19 22.73 -9.29
CA THR A 113 -8.11 23.64 -8.91
C THR A 113 -7.71 24.52 -10.10
N THR A 114 -7.08 25.66 -9.83
CA THR A 114 -6.55 26.54 -10.88
C THR A 114 -5.06 26.29 -11.13
N SER A 115 -4.27 26.21 -10.08
CA SER A 115 -2.84 25.90 -10.11
C SER A 115 -2.33 25.59 -8.69
N LEU A 116 -1.05 25.28 -8.56
CA LEU A 116 -0.37 25.12 -7.29
C LEU A 116 -0.36 26.44 -6.50
N ALA A 117 -0.48 26.34 -5.18
CA ALA A 117 -0.36 27.51 -4.32
C ALA A 117 1.08 28.04 -4.36
N VAL A 118 1.24 29.36 -4.47
CA VAL A 118 2.55 30.02 -4.49
C VAL A 118 3.37 29.66 -3.24
N GLU A 119 2.69 29.51 -2.10
CA GLU A 119 3.32 29.11 -0.84
C GLU A 119 3.92 27.70 -0.89
N ALA A 120 3.26 26.75 -1.56
CA ALA A 120 3.73 25.38 -1.68
C ALA A 120 5.00 25.31 -2.55
N LEU A 121 5.01 26.03 -3.68
CA LEU A 121 6.19 26.15 -4.55
C LEU A 121 7.34 26.86 -3.85
N LYS A 122 7.05 27.94 -3.13
CA LYS A 122 8.05 28.70 -2.37
C LYS A 122 8.72 27.83 -1.31
N GLY A 123 7.95 27.03 -0.57
CA GLY A 123 8.48 26.15 0.47
C GLY A 123 9.54 25.18 -0.08
N GLN A 124 9.22 24.50 -1.18
CA GLN A 124 10.15 23.58 -1.83
C GLN A 124 11.38 24.29 -2.39
N ALA A 125 11.21 25.47 -3.01
CA ALA A 125 12.33 26.24 -3.56
C ALA A 125 13.31 26.73 -2.46
N VAL A 126 12.79 27.18 -1.31
CA VAL A 126 13.62 27.63 -0.19
C VAL A 126 14.39 26.44 0.40
N LEU A 127 13.74 25.29 0.59
CA LEU A 127 14.41 24.09 1.11
C LEU A 127 15.50 23.60 0.16
N LYS A 128 15.20 23.50 -1.15
CA LYS A 128 16.18 23.11 -2.17
C LYS A 128 17.40 24.03 -2.15
N SER A 129 17.17 25.35 -2.07
CA SER A 129 18.27 26.31 -2.01
C SER A 129 19.13 26.18 -0.76
N LEU A 130 18.53 25.84 0.39
CA LEU A 130 19.27 25.53 1.62
C LEU A 130 20.10 24.26 1.45
N HIS A 131 19.51 23.19 0.93
CA HIS A 131 20.19 21.92 0.67
C HIS A 131 21.38 22.10 -0.28
N ASP A 132 21.21 22.80 -1.41
CA ASP A 132 22.28 23.06 -2.37
C ASP A 132 23.44 23.85 -1.75
N THR A 133 23.12 24.82 -0.89
CA THR A 133 24.12 25.62 -0.17
C THR A 133 24.88 24.74 0.84
N VAL A 134 24.19 23.91 1.62
CA VAL A 134 24.80 22.99 2.58
C VAL A 134 25.69 21.95 1.88
N SER A 135 25.23 21.36 0.78
CA SER A 135 26.03 20.41 0.00
C SER A 135 27.30 21.04 -0.59
N SER A 136 27.23 22.31 -0.99
CA SER A 136 28.41 23.06 -1.45
C SER A 136 29.41 23.29 -0.31
N ILE A 137 28.91 23.65 0.87
CA ILE A 137 29.72 23.83 2.08
C ILE A 137 30.36 22.50 2.50
N GLU A 138 29.61 21.41 2.49
CA GLU A 138 30.07 20.06 2.82
C GLU A 138 31.25 19.64 1.92
N LYS A 139 31.13 19.82 0.60
CA LYS A 139 32.21 19.53 -0.36
C LYS A 139 33.47 20.35 -0.07
N ASN A 140 33.31 21.64 0.26
CA ASN A 140 34.43 22.52 0.59
C ASN A 140 35.11 22.12 1.91
N ILE A 141 34.32 21.75 2.94
CA ILE A 141 34.82 21.24 4.21
C ILE A 141 35.56 19.93 3.98
N GLY A 142 34.98 18.99 3.23
CA GLY A 142 35.60 17.70 2.91
C GLY A 142 36.94 17.87 2.21
N LYS A 143 37.04 18.77 1.23
CA LYS A 143 38.31 19.08 0.54
C LYS A 143 39.38 19.61 1.51
N LYS A 144 39.04 20.60 2.34
CA LYS A 144 39.99 21.17 3.32
C LYS A 144 40.42 20.17 4.38
N LEU A 145 39.48 19.38 4.88
CA LEU A 145 39.76 18.34 5.86
C LEU A 145 40.72 17.31 5.26
N PHE A 146 40.46 16.87 4.02
CA PHE A 146 41.34 15.96 3.30
C PHE A 146 42.75 16.52 3.11
N GLU A 147 42.88 17.78 2.64
CA GLU A 147 44.18 18.43 2.47
C GLU A 147 44.96 18.56 3.80
N ARG A 148 44.28 18.91 4.90
CA ARG A 148 44.90 18.97 6.24
C ARG A 148 45.30 17.60 6.76
N SER A 149 44.49 16.58 6.52
CA SER A 149 44.83 15.19 6.87
C SER A 149 46.04 14.67 6.10
N LEU A 150 46.21 15.08 4.83
CA LEU A 150 47.41 14.73 4.05
C LEU A 150 48.67 15.43 4.57
N ALA A 151 48.54 16.66 5.07
CA ALA A 151 49.65 17.42 5.66
C ALA A 151 49.98 17.01 7.10
N TRP A 152 49.25 16.06 7.67
CA TRP A 152 49.46 15.59 9.04
C TRP A 152 50.74 14.75 9.15
N HIS A 153 51.47 14.95 10.24
CA HIS A 153 52.68 14.20 10.57
C HIS A 153 52.57 13.59 11.97
N GLU A 154 53.24 12.44 12.15
CA GLU A 154 53.25 11.70 13.41
C GLU A 154 53.75 12.59 14.56
N GLY A 155 52.95 12.67 15.64
CA GLY A 155 53.19 13.56 16.78
C GLY A 155 52.40 14.87 16.77
N GLN A 156 51.68 15.19 15.69
CA GLN A 156 50.73 16.32 15.67
C GLN A 156 49.33 15.90 16.10
N ASN A 157 48.56 16.84 16.65
CA ASN A 157 47.14 16.61 16.91
C ASN A 157 46.37 16.40 15.60
N PRO A 158 45.30 15.60 15.60
CA PRO A 158 44.46 15.41 14.43
C PRO A 158 43.86 16.75 13.95
N PRO A 159 43.52 16.88 12.66
CA PRO A 159 42.96 18.10 12.10
C PRO A 159 41.70 18.55 12.86
N ASP A 160 41.75 19.77 13.39
CA ASP A 160 40.69 20.36 14.21
C ASP A 160 39.61 21.06 13.36
N GLU A 161 38.44 21.26 13.96
CA GLU A 161 37.26 21.89 13.34
C GLU A 161 37.49 23.36 12.95
N THR A 162 38.51 23.98 13.54
CA THR A 162 38.83 25.39 13.40
C THR A 162 39.23 25.76 11.97
N GLY A 163 38.42 26.63 11.35
CA GLY A 163 38.66 27.16 9.99
C GLY A 163 38.18 26.27 8.84
N LEU A 164 37.48 25.16 9.13
CA LEU A 164 36.80 24.38 8.09
C LEU A 164 35.71 25.20 7.40
N LEU A 165 34.85 25.87 8.19
CA LEU A 165 33.79 26.74 7.71
C LEU A 165 34.27 28.19 7.53
N THR A 166 34.24 28.71 6.29
CA THR A 166 34.68 30.09 6.00
C THR A 166 33.67 31.14 6.48
N GLN A 167 34.08 32.42 6.51
CA GLN A 167 33.14 33.51 6.75
C GLN A 167 32.13 33.67 5.61
N GLU A 168 32.53 33.40 4.37
CA GLU A 168 31.63 33.43 3.21
C GLU A 168 30.53 32.37 3.34
N ASP A 169 30.90 31.13 3.72
CA ASP A 169 29.96 30.04 3.99
C ASP A 169 28.95 30.42 5.08
N LYS A 170 29.44 31.05 6.18
CA LYS A 170 28.59 31.53 7.28
C LYS A 170 27.60 32.60 6.82
N VAL A 171 28.02 33.52 5.95
CA VAL A 171 27.14 34.58 5.42
C VAL A 171 26.07 33.98 4.50
N LEU A 172 26.46 33.07 3.61
CA LEU A 172 25.52 32.36 2.73
C LEU A 172 24.50 31.54 3.53
N LEU A 173 24.96 30.80 4.53
CA LEU A 173 24.09 30.02 5.41
C LEU A 173 23.11 30.94 6.16
N ARG A 174 23.57 32.05 6.75
CA ARG A 174 22.69 33.03 7.40
C ARG A 174 21.63 33.60 6.45
N ARG A 175 21.99 33.88 5.19
CA ARG A 175 21.04 34.34 4.17
C ARG A 175 19.95 33.30 3.88
N ARG A 176 20.31 32.02 3.79
CA ARG A 176 19.34 30.91 3.62
C ARG A 176 18.45 30.74 4.85
N LEU A 177 19.02 30.80 6.04
CA LEU A 177 18.27 30.73 7.31
C LEU A 177 17.26 31.88 7.45
N PHE A 178 17.59 33.09 6.97
CA PHE A 178 16.63 34.20 6.97
C PHE A 178 15.44 33.94 6.03
N ALA A 179 15.67 33.29 4.89
CA ALA A 179 14.61 32.92 3.94
C ALA A 179 13.68 31.81 4.47
N MET A 180 14.13 31.02 5.45
CA MET A 180 13.31 29.99 6.12
C MET A 180 12.30 30.55 7.12
N LYS A 181 12.40 31.83 7.49
CA LYS A 181 11.47 32.45 8.44
C LYS A 181 10.08 32.59 7.80
N ARG A 182 9.05 32.14 8.53
CA ARG A 182 7.65 32.18 8.12
C ARG A 182 6.80 32.68 9.29
N SER A 183 5.86 33.59 9.02
CA SER A 183 4.90 34.12 10.02
C SER A 183 3.58 33.36 10.04
N ASN A 184 3.19 32.77 8.91
CA ASN A 184 1.91 32.09 8.73
C ASN A 184 2.06 30.60 9.05
N LEU A 185 1.00 29.95 9.48
CA LEU A 185 0.99 28.49 9.68
C LEU A 185 1.19 27.73 8.36
N PRO A 186 1.69 26.49 8.39
CA PRO A 186 1.77 25.62 7.22
C PRO A 186 0.38 25.38 6.61
N PRO A 187 0.22 25.51 5.29
CA PRO A 187 -1.10 25.45 4.67
C PRO A 187 -1.68 24.03 4.75
N ILE A 188 -3.00 23.93 4.86
CA ILE A 188 -3.72 22.64 4.87
C ILE A 188 -3.93 22.07 3.47
N VAL A 189 -3.71 22.86 2.42
CA VAL A 189 -3.92 22.50 1.01
C VAL A 189 -2.74 22.96 0.15
N THR A 190 -2.38 22.19 -0.87
CA THR A 190 -1.22 22.46 -1.75
C THR A 190 -1.56 23.29 -3.00
N HIS A 191 -2.85 23.40 -3.34
CA HIS A 191 -3.34 24.07 -4.56
C HIS A 191 -4.29 25.22 -4.25
N ASN A 192 -4.47 26.09 -5.23
CA ASN A 192 -5.54 27.09 -5.23
C ASN A 192 -6.84 26.43 -5.72
N MET A 193 -7.76 26.19 -4.79
CA MET A 193 -9.08 25.63 -5.08
C MET A 193 -9.95 26.64 -5.83
N VAL A 194 -10.77 26.18 -6.78
CA VAL A 194 -11.75 27.04 -7.46
C VAL A 194 -12.83 27.52 -6.48
N ASN A 195 -13.42 26.58 -5.74
CA ASN A 195 -14.49 26.85 -4.75
C ASN A 195 -14.02 26.48 -3.33
N ASP A 196 -13.01 27.18 -2.83
CA ASP A 196 -12.40 26.93 -1.51
C ASP A 196 -13.40 26.94 -0.34
N ALA A 197 -14.35 27.87 -0.34
CA ALA A 197 -15.30 28.09 0.75
C ALA A 197 -16.43 27.04 0.80
N GLU A 198 -16.71 26.36 -0.30
CA GLU A 198 -17.77 25.34 -0.40
C GLU A 198 -17.21 23.91 -0.38
N ASP A 199 -15.88 23.77 -0.51
CA ASP A 199 -15.21 22.48 -0.53
C ASP A 199 -15.46 21.71 0.79
N PRO A 200 -16.07 20.51 0.75
CA PRO A 200 -16.46 19.78 1.94
C PRO A 200 -15.27 19.26 2.76
N ILE A 201 -14.14 18.94 2.11
CA ILE A 201 -12.91 18.48 2.79
C ILE A 201 -12.33 19.65 3.58
N LEU A 202 -12.12 20.80 2.94
CA LEU A 202 -11.59 21.99 3.58
C LEU A 202 -12.49 22.51 4.68
N ASN A 203 -13.81 22.55 4.46
CA ASN A 203 -14.76 22.96 5.48
C ASN A 203 -14.75 22.03 6.69
N GLN A 204 -14.59 20.72 6.49
CA GLN A 204 -14.45 19.77 7.58
C GLN A 204 -13.15 19.99 8.35
N ILE A 205 -12.02 20.18 7.66
CA ILE A 205 -10.72 20.49 8.29
C ILE A 205 -10.82 21.77 9.14
N ARG A 206 -11.45 22.82 8.60
CA ARG A 206 -11.71 24.09 9.31
C ARG A 206 -12.61 23.89 10.53
N ARG A 207 -13.69 23.12 10.39
CA ARG A 207 -14.63 22.80 11.47
C ARG A 207 -13.96 22.04 12.61
N CYS A 208 -13.09 21.09 12.29
CA CYS A 208 -12.31 20.31 13.24
C CYS A 208 -11.06 21.05 13.76
N GLN A 209 -10.80 22.27 13.28
CA GLN A 209 -9.67 23.13 13.66
C GLN A 209 -8.28 22.50 13.50
N LEU A 210 -8.09 21.68 12.45
CA LEU A 210 -6.81 21.08 12.13
C LEU A 210 -5.99 22.02 11.22
N PHE A 211 -5.42 23.07 11.80
CA PHE A 211 -4.70 24.14 11.08
C PHE A 211 -3.18 23.99 11.10
N ASN A 212 -2.65 22.81 11.42
CA ASN A 212 -1.22 22.54 11.51
C ASN A 212 -0.50 23.43 12.53
N HIS A 213 -1.12 23.73 13.68
CA HIS A 213 -0.45 24.46 14.75
C HIS A 213 0.76 23.68 15.27
N PRO A 214 1.83 24.35 15.76
CA PRO A 214 2.97 23.70 16.42
C PRO A 214 2.54 22.65 17.46
N THR A 215 1.52 22.99 18.26
CA THR A 215 0.98 22.11 19.30
C THR A 215 0.26 20.86 18.76
N ASP A 216 -0.21 20.87 17.51
CA ASP A 216 -0.92 19.74 16.91
C ASP A 216 0.04 18.57 16.68
N ARG A 217 -0.32 17.39 17.20
CA ARG A 217 0.40 16.13 16.97
C ARG A 217 -0.02 15.48 15.66
N VAL A 218 -1.18 15.86 15.13
CA VAL A 218 -1.67 15.44 13.81
C VAL A 218 -1.68 16.65 12.89
N LYS A 219 -0.93 16.57 11.80
CA LYS A 219 -0.86 17.56 10.72
C LYS A 219 -1.64 17.03 9.52
N VAL A 220 -2.22 17.93 8.72
CA VAL A 220 -3.03 17.60 7.55
C VAL A 220 -2.48 18.27 6.30
N VAL A 221 -2.40 17.50 5.22
CA VAL A 221 -2.04 17.99 3.88
C VAL A 221 -3.06 17.46 2.87
N PHE A 222 -3.92 18.35 2.37
CA PHE A 222 -4.81 18.07 1.26
C PHE A 222 -4.10 18.34 -0.07
N HIS A 223 -3.94 17.30 -0.87
CA HIS A 223 -3.38 17.34 -2.20
C HIS A 223 -4.49 17.03 -3.24
N PRO A 224 -5.18 18.07 -3.77
CA PRO A 224 -6.35 17.92 -4.64
C PRO A 224 -6.03 17.59 -6.10
N GLU A 225 -5.01 16.78 -6.35
CA GLU A 225 -4.58 16.34 -7.69
C GLU A 225 -4.15 14.86 -7.62
N PHE A 226 -4.10 14.17 -8.76
CA PHE A 226 -3.43 12.87 -8.81
C PHE A 226 -1.92 13.06 -8.68
N LEU A 227 -1.27 12.14 -7.97
CA LEU A 227 0.16 12.13 -7.85
C LEU A 227 0.83 11.80 -9.18
N SER A 228 1.86 12.58 -9.50
CA SER A 228 2.70 12.39 -10.67
C SER A 228 4.13 12.79 -10.34
N SER A 229 5.08 12.00 -10.81
CA SER A 229 6.52 12.32 -10.76
C SER A 229 6.87 13.67 -11.42
N GLY A 230 6.03 14.17 -12.32
CA GLY A 230 6.19 15.50 -12.93
C GLY A 230 5.77 16.68 -12.05
N ASN A 231 5.10 16.44 -10.91
CA ASN A 231 4.62 17.51 -10.04
C ASN A 231 5.81 18.19 -9.30
N PRO A 232 5.97 19.52 -9.36
CA PRO A 232 7.11 20.21 -8.76
C PRO A 232 7.08 20.28 -7.24
N VAL A 233 5.93 20.01 -6.60
CA VAL A 233 5.76 20.06 -5.15
C VAL A 233 5.98 18.69 -4.51
N LEU A 234 5.34 17.65 -5.05
CA LEU A 234 5.49 16.26 -4.60
C LEU A 234 5.80 15.38 -5.82
N PRO A 235 7.07 15.31 -6.26
CA PRO A 235 7.46 14.61 -7.48
C PRO A 235 7.53 13.10 -7.23
N MET A 236 6.37 12.47 -7.06
CA MET A 236 6.23 11.03 -6.80
C MET A 236 5.03 10.48 -7.57
N ASP A 237 5.17 9.27 -8.10
CA ASP A 237 4.02 8.53 -8.60
C ASP A 237 3.24 7.91 -7.43
N TYR A 238 1.97 7.56 -7.68
CA TYR A 238 1.08 7.05 -6.63
C TYR A 238 1.65 5.83 -5.91
N ASP A 239 2.15 4.83 -6.64
CA ASP A 239 2.69 3.60 -6.05
C ASP A 239 3.91 3.87 -5.15
N ASP A 240 4.77 4.80 -5.56
CA ASP A 240 5.93 5.22 -4.76
C ASP A 240 5.50 5.91 -3.47
N PHE A 241 4.52 6.80 -3.57
CA PHE A 241 3.95 7.47 -2.41
C PHE A 241 3.35 6.47 -1.43
N VAL A 242 2.52 5.55 -1.90
CA VAL A 242 1.92 4.49 -1.06
C VAL A 242 3.02 3.74 -0.32
N ARG A 243 4.07 3.26 -1.01
CA ARG A 243 5.21 2.57 -0.39
C ARG A 243 5.91 3.39 0.68
N GLY A 244 6.03 4.71 0.50
CA GLY A 244 6.66 5.62 1.46
C GLY A 244 5.81 5.90 2.71
N THR A 245 4.49 5.66 2.65
CA THR A 245 3.59 5.87 3.79
C THR A 245 3.66 4.74 4.81
N HIS A 246 3.00 4.95 5.96
CA HIS A 246 2.97 3.99 7.06
C HIS A 246 1.62 3.29 7.19
N LEU A 247 0.51 3.97 6.85
CA LEU A 247 -0.84 3.44 7.00
C LEU A 247 -1.78 4.08 5.97
N GLY A 248 -2.46 3.26 5.18
CA GLY A 248 -3.60 3.69 4.36
C GLY A 248 -4.89 3.69 5.19
N VAL A 249 -5.70 4.74 5.10
CA VAL A 249 -6.97 4.85 5.85
C VAL A 249 -8.13 5.06 4.87
N PHE A 250 -8.92 4.02 4.70
CA PHE A 250 -10.02 3.94 3.73
C PHE A 250 -11.32 3.59 4.47
N SER A 251 -11.84 4.55 5.21
CA SER A 251 -13.07 4.41 6.01
C SER A 251 -14.34 4.46 5.15
N SER A 252 -14.37 3.79 4.00
CA SER A 252 -15.46 3.87 3.01
C SER A 252 -16.83 3.48 3.58
N TYR A 253 -17.87 4.21 3.17
CA TYR A 253 -19.28 3.89 3.41
C TYR A 253 -19.89 3.08 2.26
N TYR A 254 -19.56 3.44 1.02
CA TYR A 254 -20.00 2.72 -0.17
C TYR A 254 -18.81 2.44 -1.07
N GLU A 255 -18.37 1.20 -1.11
CA GLU A 255 -17.23 0.75 -1.89
C GLU A 255 -17.43 -0.71 -2.33
N PRO A 256 -17.91 -0.95 -3.57
CA PRO A 256 -18.27 -2.30 -4.02
C PRO A 256 -17.15 -3.33 -3.95
N TRP A 257 -15.89 -2.87 -4.13
CA TRP A 257 -14.69 -3.68 -3.94
C TRP A 257 -13.69 -2.96 -3.04
N GLY A 258 -12.93 -2.01 -3.58
CA GLY A 258 -11.87 -1.32 -2.82
C GLY A 258 -10.50 -1.72 -3.32
N TYR A 259 -10.12 -1.19 -4.48
CA TYR A 259 -8.78 -1.39 -5.06
C TYR A 259 -7.69 -0.74 -4.21
N THR A 260 -7.95 0.44 -3.66
CA THR A 260 -6.97 1.21 -2.88
C THR A 260 -6.42 0.44 -1.66
N PRO A 261 -7.24 -0.17 -0.77
CA PRO A 261 -6.71 -1.03 0.30
C PRO A 261 -6.07 -2.33 -0.22
N ALA A 262 -6.54 -2.88 -1.34
CA ALA A 262 -5.94 -4.06 -1.96
C ALA A 262 -4.52 -3.77 -2.50
N GLU A 263 -4.34 -2.66 -3.20
CA GLU A 263 -3.06 -2.15 -3.69
C GLU A 263 -2.09 -1.88 -2.52
N CYS A 264 -2.57 -1.27 -1.43
CA CYS A 264 -1.77 -1.07 -0.22
C CYS A 264 -1.24 -2.40 0.33
N THR A 265 -2.12 -3.41 0.39
CA THR A 265 -1.76 -4.75 0.88
C THR A 265 -0.70 -5.39 -0.01
N VAL A 266 -0.86 -5.31 -1.34
CA VAL A 266 0.13 -5.79 -2.31
C VAL A 266 1.47 -5.08 -2.17
N MET A 267 1.48 -3.80 -1.81
CA MET A 267 2.70 -3.03 -1.55
C MET A 267 3.27 -3.20 -0.13
N GLY A 268 2.68 -4.07 0.70
CA GLY A 268 3.12 -4.30 2.08
C GLY A 268 2.82 -3.15 3.05
N VAL A 269 1.86 -2.30 2.72
CA VAL A 269 1.42 -1.15 3.52
C VAL A 269 0.14 -1.51 4.26
N PRO A 270 0.14 -1.50 5.62
CA PRO A 270 -1.05 -1.72 6.42
C PRO A 270 -2.17 -0.77 6.02
N SER A 271 -3.42 -1.24 6.11
CA SER A 271 -4.58 -0.44 5.75
C SER A 271 -5.72 -0.59 6.74
N ILE A 272 -6.46 0.50 6.95
CA ILE A 272 -7.76 0.51 7.61
C ILE A 272 -8.84 0.51 6.53
N THR A 273 -9.78 -0.41 6.61
CA THR A 273 -10.96 -0.52 5.75
C THR A 273 -12.23 -0.69 6.60
N THR A 274 -13.38 -0.97 5.99
CA THR A 274 -14.67 -1.10 6.68
C THR A 274 -15.36 -2.40 6.28
N ASN A 275 -16.25 -2.89 7.15
CA ASN A 275 -17.14 -4.01 6.84
C ASN A 275 -18.31 -3.65 5.88
N LEU A 276 -18.28 -2.46 5.28
CA LEU A 276 -19.13 -2.05 4.16
C LEU A 276 -18.36 -2.00 2.82
N SER A 277 -17.02 -2.12 2.87
CA SER A 277 -16.18 -2.24 1.68
C SER A 277 -16.11 -3.71 1.25
N GLY A 278 -16.17 -3.98 -0.05
CA GLY A 278 -16.09 -5.33 -0.59
C GLY A 278 -14.80 -6.06 -0.18
N PHE A 279 -13.67 -5.34 -0.17
CA PHE A 279 -12.36 -5.79 0.26
C PHE A 279 -12.35 -6.12 1.76
N GLY A 280 -12.95 -5.25 2.59
CA GLY A 280 -13.07 -5.50 4.02
C GLY A 280 -13.88 -6.77 4.32
N CYS A 281 -15.02 -6.94 3.66
CA CYS A 281 -15.83 -8.16 3.79
C CYS A 281 -15.04 -9.41 3.36
N TYR A 282 -14.33 -9.33 2.24
CA TYR A 282 -13.53 -10.44 1.73
C TYR A 282 -12.41 -10.84 2.71
N MET A 283 -11.72 -9.87 3.29
CA MET A 283 -10.66 -10.13 4.27
C MET A 283 -11.19 -10.65 5.61
N GLU A 284 -12.37 -10.20 6.04
CA GLU A 284 -13.03 -10.66 7.26
C GLU A 284 -13.42 -12.15 7.19
N GLU A 285 -13.81 -12.62 6.01
CA GLU A 285 -14.14 -14.03 5.77
C GLU A 285 -12.88 -14.90 5.69
N LEU A 286 -11.82 -14.38 5.06
CA LEU A 286 -10.61 -15.14 4.77
C LEU A 286 -9.65 -15.29 5.96
N ILE A 287 -9.60 -14.32 6.88
CA ILE A 287 -8.54 -14.22 7.89
C ILE A 287 -9.12 -14.12 9.30
N GLU A 288 -8.66 -14.99 10.20
CA GLU A 288 -8.91 -14.86 11.63
C GLU A 288 -7.93 -13.83 12.24
N ASN A 289 -8.45 -12.79 12.90
CA ASN A 289 -7.65 -11.69 13.46
C ASN A 289 -6.86 -10.87 12.41
N ALA A 290 -7.56 -10.30 11.43
CA ALA A 290 -7.00 -9.48 10.34
C ALA A 290 -6.02 -8.37 10.79
N GLN A 291 -6.18 -7.83 12.01
CA GLN A 291 -5.33 -6.77 12.57
C GLN A 291 -3.84 -7.19 12.70
N ASP A 292 -3.57 -8.47 13.00
CA ASP A 292 -2.20 -8.98 13.15
C ASP A 292 -1.41 -8.98 11.83
N TYR A 293 -2.15 -9.04 10.71
CA TYR A 293 -1.63 -8.94 9.35
C TYR A 293 -1.66 -7.50 8.80
N GLY A 294 -2.06 -6.51 9.62
CA GLY A 294 -2.10 -5.11 9.22
C GLY A 294 -3.34 -4.70 8.44
N ILE A 295 -4.42 -5.52 8.47
CA ILE A 295 -5.72 -5.18 7.92
C ILE A 295 -6.67 -4.85 9.09
N TYR A 296 -6.98 -3.58 9.25
CA TYR A 296 -7.89 -3.12 10.31
C TYR A 296 -9.28 -2.89 9.72
N ILE A 297 -10.28 -3.59 10.24
CA ILE A 297 -11.65 -3.50 9.73
C ILE A 297 -12.48 -2.75 10.76
N VAL A 298 -12.96 -1.56 10.38
CA VAL A 298 -13.86 -0.75 11.20
C VAL A 298 -15.30 -1.20 10.96
N ASP A 299 -16.05 -1.37 12.03
CA ASP A 299 -17.46 -1.71 11.95
C ASP A 299 -18.27 -0.44 11.69
N ARG A 300 -18.78 -0.31 10.47
CA ARG A 300 -19.70 0.75 10.02
C ARG A 300 -21.10 0.23 9.73
N ARG A 301 -21.34 -1.08 9.87
CA ARG A 301 -22.61 -1.73 9.56
C ARG A 301 -23.47 -1.91 10.80
N MET A 302 -22.88 -2.33 11.91
CA MET A 302 -23.60 -2.70 13.14
C MET A 302 -23.47 -1.64 14.26
N LYS A 303 -22.68 -0.58 14.03
CA LYS A 303 -22.43 0.49 15.01
C LYS A 303 -22.94 1.84 14.55
N GLY A 304 -23.20 2.72 15.53
CA GLY A 304 -23.48 4.12 15.27
C GLY A 304 -22.26 4.86 14.71
N VAL A 305 -22.50 5.97 14.02
CA VAL A 305 -21.42 6.76 13.37
C VAL A 305 -20.34 7.19 14.35
N ASP A 306 -20.73 7.63 15.56
CA ASP A 306 -19.76 8.07 16.58
C ASP A 306 -18.88 6.92 17.08
N ASP A 307 -19.47 5.75 17.31
CA ASP A 307 -18.74 4.55 17.72
C ASP A 307 -17.78 4.05 16.64
N SER A 308 -18.18 4.13 15.37
CA SER A 308 -17.30 3.82 14.24
C SER A 308 -16.12 4.80 14.16
N VAL A 309 -16.36 6.09 14.39
CA VAL A 309 -15.31 7.12 14.45
C VAL A 309 -14.36 6.86 15.63
N ASN A 310 -14.88 6.49 16.80
CA ASN A 310 -14.08 6.14 17.97
C ASN A 310 -13.23 4.89 17.71
N GLN A 311 -13.79 3.86 17.08
CA GLN A 311 -13.05 2.65 16.71
C GLN A 311 -11.94 2.95 15.69
N LEU A 312 -12.22 3.78 14.69
CA LEU A 312 -11.19 4.22 13.73
C LEU A 312 -10.06 4.99 14.44
N THR A 313 -10.42 5.86 15.38
CA THR A 313 -9.47 6.62 16.19
C THR A 313 -8.60 5.69 17.04
N GLU A 314 -9.20 4.64 17.63
CA GLU A 314 -8.48 3.62 18.43
C GLU A 314 -7.43 2.92 17.59
N TYR A 315 -7.80 2.40 16.42
CA TYR A 315 -6.85 1.72 15.53
C TYR A 315 -5.69 2.61 15.12
N MET A 316 -5.96 3.89 14.83
CA MET A 316 -4.90 4.86 14.53
C MET A 316 -4.01 5.11 15.76
N PHE A 317 -4.58 5.27 16.94
CA PHE A 317 -3.84 5.50 18.18
C PHE A 317 -2.94 4.30 18.53
N ASP A 318 -3.47 3.08 18.45
CA ASP A 318 -2.72 1.84 18.65
C ASP A 318 -1.58 1.68 17.65
N PHE A 319 -1.82 2.06 16.39
CA PHE A 319 -0.79 2.03 15.36
C PHE A 319 0.35 3.02 15.66
N VAL A 320 0.02 4.22 16.12
CA VAL A 320 1.01 5.24 16.52
C VAL A 320 1.88 4.74 17.67
N GLY A 321 1.31 3.98 18.61
CA GLY A 321 2.05 3.39 19.74
C GLY A 321 3.01 2.26 19.37
N LYS A 322 2.98 1.71 18.14
CA LYS A 322 3.87 0.63 17.73
C LYS A 322 5.32 1.12 17.57
N SER A 323 6.29 0.35 18.03
CA SER A 323 7.72 0.58 17.76
C SER A 323 8.07 0.39 16.28
N ARG A 324 9.21 0.95 15.83
CA ARG A 324 9.75 0.76 14.48
C ARG A 324 9.85 -0.72 14.09
N ARG A 325 10.31 -1.58 15.03
CA ARG A 325 10.41 -3.03 14.82
C ARG A 325 9.04 -3.69 14.63
N GLN A 326 8.06 -3.33 15.44
CA GLN A 326 6.69 -3.84 15.29
C GLN A 326 6.08 -3.42 13.95
N ARG A 327 6.32 -2.19 13.49
CA ARG A 327 5.85 -1.71 12.19
C ARG A 327 6.49 -2.46 11.02
N ILE A 328 7.81 -2.71 11.06
CA ILE A 328 8.50 -3.52 10.04
C ILE A 328 7.92 -4.93 9.99
N ASN A 329 7.73 -5.57 11.15
CA ASN A 329 7.16 -6.91 11.23
C ASN A 329 5.72 -6.94 10.71
N GLN A 330 4.91 -5.92 11.00
CA GLN A 330 3.55 -5.83 10.48
C GLN A 330 3.55 -5.71 8.95
N ARG A 331 4.39 -4.84 8.36
CA ARG A 331 4.53 -4.74 6.90
C ARG A 331 4.91 -6.06 6.23
N ASN A 332 5.85 -6.81 6.84
CA ASN A 332 6.23 -8.15 6.35
C ASN A 332 5.06 -9.13 6.37
N ARG A 333 4.12 -9.00 7.32
CA ARG A 333 2.92 -9.83 7.36
C ARG A 333 1.88 -9.39 6.35
N THR A 334 1.72 -8.08 6.17
CA THR A 334 0.80 -7.50 5.17
C THR A 334 1.20 -7.93 3.75
N GLU A 335 2.49 -7.88 3.42
CA GLU A 335 3.00 -8.27 2.11
C GLU A 335 2.72 -9.75 1.78
N ARG A 336 2.76 -10.64 2.77
CA ARG A 336 2.41 -12.07 2.58
C ARG A 336 0.96 -12.30 2.17
N LEU A 337 0.06 -11.35 2.43
CA LEU A 337 -1.33 -11.43 1.98
C LEU A 337 -1.48 -11.11 0.48
N SER A 338 -0.45 -10.57 -0.17
CA SER A 338 -0.50 -10.19 -1.59
C SER A 338 -0.86 -11.38 -2.48
N ASP A 339 -0.35 -12.59 -2.19
CA ASP A 339 -0.63 -13.81 -2.93
C ASP A 339 -2.12 -14.21 -2.92
N LEU A 340 -2.86 -13.80 -1.88
CA LEU A 340 -4.30 -14.04 -1.78
C LEU A 340 -5.09 -13.16 -2.75
N LEU A 341 -4.54 -12.01 -3.11
CA LEU A 341 -5.14 -11.00 -3.96
C LEU A 341 -4.76 -11.15 -5.44
N ASP A 342 -3.93 -12.13 -5.78
CA ASP A 342 -3.47 -12.33 -7.15
C ASP A 342 -4.56 -12.96 -8.05
N TRP A 343 -4.58 -12.57 -9.32
CA TRP A 343 -5.48 -13.15 -10.33
C TRP A 343 -5.35 -14.66 -10.48
N LYS A 344 -4.19 -15.26 -10.19
CA LYS A 344 -4.03 -16.73 -10.18
C LYS A 344 -5.00 -17.41 -9.23
N ARG A 345 -5.28 -16.80 -8.07
CA ARG A 345 -6.25 -17.33 -7.11
C ARG A 345 -7.66 -16.82 -7.40
N MET A 346 -7.83 -15.51 -7.57
CA MET A 346 -9.14 -14.88 -7.77
C MET A 346 -9.82 -15.32 -9.08
N GLY A 347 -9.03 -15.64 -10.11
CA GLY A 347 -9.51 -16.14 -11.40
C GLY A 347 -10.24 -17.48 -11.31
N MET A 348 -10.02 -18.27 -10.26
CA MET A 348 -10.73 -19.53 -10.02
C MET A 348 -12.24 -19.29 -9.83
N GLU A 349 -12.64 -18.19 -9.20
CA GLU A 349 -14.05 -17.84 -9.05
C GLU A 349 -14.72 -17.53 -10.40
N TYR A 350 -13.98 -16.95 -11.34
CA TYR A 350 -14.45 -16.74 -12.72
C TYR A 350 -14.56 -18.05 -13.51
N VAL A 351 -13.68 -19.03 -13.25
CA VAL A 351 -13.80 -20.38 -13.82
C VAL A 351 -15.08 -21.05 -13.30
N LYS A 352 -15.34 -21.00 -11.98
CA LYS A 352 -16.57 -21.53 -11.36
C LYS A 352 -17.82 -20.91 -11.96
N ALA A 353 -17.85 -19.59 -12.15
CA ALA A 353 -19.00 -18.90 -12.75
C ALA A 353 -19.26 -19.34 -14.19
N ARG A 354 -18.21 -19.53 -15.01
CA ARG A 354 -18.34 -20.03 -16.38
C ARG A 354 -18.85 -21.48 -16.43
N GLN A 355 -18.34 -22.33 -15.55
CA GLN A 355 -18.79 -23.73 -15.43
C GLN A 355 -20.26 -23.80 -15.01
N LEU A 356 -20.67 -23.00 -14.01
CA LEU A 356 -22.07 -22.92 -13.58
C LEU A 356 -23.00 -22.48 -14.71
N ALA A 357 -22.57 -21.50 -15.53
CA ALA A 357 -23.33 -21.04 -16.69
C ALA A 357 -23.51 -22.15 -17.74
N LEU A 358 -22.45 -22.90 -18.06
CA LEU A 358 -22.52 -24.02 -19.01
C LEU A 358 -23.42 -25.15 -18.50
N ARG A 359 -23.32 -25.52 -17.22
CA ARG A 359 -24.15 -26.56 -16.60
C ARG A 359 -25.64 -26.21 -16.61
N ARG A 360 -25.99 -24.93 -16.40
CA ARG A 360 -27.37 -24.46 -16.48
C ARG A 360 -27.90 -24.38 -17.92
N ALA A 361 -27.06 -24.01 -18.88
CA ALA A 361 -27.45 -23.89 -20.29
C ALA A 361 -27.57 -25.26 -20.99
N TYR A 362 -26.71 -26.22 -20.65
CA TYR A 362 -26.64 -27.53 -21.29
C TYR A 362 -26.65 -28.70 -20.29
N PRO A 363 -27.69 -28.88 -19.45
CA PRO A 363 -27.67 -29.89 -18.38
C PRO A 363 -27.41 -31.31 -18.87
N ALA A 364 -28.01 -31.70 -20.00
CA ALA A 364 -27.86 -33.04 -20.59
C ALA A 364 -26.43 -33.37 -21.04
N SER A 365 -25.60 -32.35 -21.29
CA SER A 365 -24.18 -32.55 -21.64
C SER A 365 -23.30 -32.81 -20.43
N PHE A 366 -23.82 -32.57 -19.21
CA PHE A 366 -23.13 -32.79 -17.93
C PHE A 366 -23.78 -33.95 -17.12
N GLU A 367 -24.69 -34.71 -17.73
CA GLU A 367 -25.27 -35.92 -17.13
C GLU A 367 -24.24 -37.06 -17.16
N GLY A 368 -23.73 -37.43 -15.98
CA GLY A 368 -22.77 -38.53 -15.78
C GLY A 368 -21.39 -38.10 -15.29
N ASP A 369 -21.07 -36.81 -15.35
CA ASP A 369 -19.92 -36.24 -14.65
C ASP A 369 -20.31 -36.05 -13.18
N GLU A 370 -19.55 -36.63 -12.24
CA GLU A 370 -19.66 -36.30 -10.82
C GLU A 370 -19.65 -34.79 -10.66
N GLU A 371 -20.51 -34.23 -9.80
CA GLU A 371 -20.42 -32.80 -9.49
C GLU A 371 -19.00 -32.52 -9.04
N PRO A 372 -18.21 -31.78 -9.84
CA PRO A 372 -16.85 -31.54 -9.43
C PRO A 372 -16.94 -30.74 -8.13
N GLY A 373 -16.28 -31.23 -7.07
CA GLY A 373 -16.32 -30.70 -5.70
C GLY A 373 -15.80 -29.27 -5.54
N PHE A 374 -15.86 -28.44 -6.58
CA PHE A 374 -15.53 -27.02 -6.57
C PHE A 374 -16.35 -26.20 -5.58
N PHE A 375 -17.55 -26.67 -5.22
CA PHE A 375 -18.40 -26.08 -4.19
C PHE A 375 -18.13 -26.63 -2.79
N ASP A 376 -17.29 -27.67 -2.66
CA ASP A 376 -16.97 -28.37 -1.40
C ASP A 376 -15.60 -27.94 -0.85
N GLY A 377 -15.17 -26.72 -1.20
CA GLY A 377 -13.92 -26.14 -0.72
C GLY A 377 -14.01 -25.85 0.77
N THR A 378 -13.29 -26.62 1.57
CA THR A 378 -13.02 -26.32 2.99
C THR A 378 -12.57 -24.86 3.12
N GLU A 379 -13.39 -24.02 3.75
CA GLU A 379 -13.04 -22.66 4.12
C GLU A 379 -11.97 -22.69 5.22
N VAL A 380 -10.73 -23.03 4.86
CA VAL A 380 -9.60 -22.94 5.78
C VAL A 380 -9.26 -21.46 5.92
N LYS A 381 -9.82 -20.83 6.96
CA LYS A 381 -9.46 -19.47 7.33
C LYS A 381 -7.98 -19.41 7.69
N ILE A 382 -7.33 -18.34 7.26
CA ILE A 382 -5.94 -18.09 7.60
C ILE A 382 -5.91 -17.72 9.09
N SER A 383 -5.38 -18.62 9.90
CA SER A 383 -5.20 -18.43 11.34
C SER A 383 -3.96 -17.57 11.62
N ARG A 384 -3.72 -17.25 12.90
CA ARG A 384 -2.66 -16.34 13.33
C ARG A 384 -1.29 -16.70 12.72
N PRO A 385 -0.47 -15.70 12.34
CA PRO A 385 0.85 -15.98 11.82
C PRO A 385 1.68 -16.62 12.94
N LEU A 386 2.23 -17.82 12.68
CA LEU A 386 3.18 -18.46 13.60
C LEU A 386 4.25 -17.42 13.96
N SER A 387 4.41 -17.16 15.25
CA SER A 387 5.45 -16.28 15.77
C SER A 387 6.79 -16.79 15.24
N ALA A 388 7.41 -16.03 14.34
CA ALA A 388 8.76 -16.35 13.88
C ALA A 388 9.65 -16.57 15.12
N PRO A 389 10.45 -17.65 15.19
CA PRO A 389 11.42 -17.79 16.25
C PRO A 389 12.27 -16.53 16.26
N GLY A 390 12.48 -15.96 17.46
CA GLY A 390 13.44 -14.88 17.62
C GLY A 390 14.77 -15.33 17.04
N SER A 391 15.42 -14.46 16.29
CA SER A 391 16.79 -14.63 15.81
C SER A 391 17.65 -15.34 16.88
N PRO A 392 18.51 -16.30 16.53
CA PRO A 392 19.30 -17.04 17.51
C PRO A 392 19.94 -16.06 18.49
N ARG A 393 19.52 -16.14 19.76
CA ARG A 393 20.17 -15.39 20.84
C ARG A 393 21.45 -16.14 21.12
N ASP A 394 22.56 -15.60 20.66
CA ASP A 394 23.86 -16.13 21.02
C ASP A 394 24.02 -16.00 22.54
N ARG A 395 24.27 -17.14 23.19
CA ARG A 395 24.28 -17.28 24.64
C ARG A 395 25.74 -17.42 25.09
N SER A 396 26.44 -16.30 25.16
CA SER A 396 27.66 -16.05 25.98
C SER A 396 28.15 -14.64 25.57
N GLY A 397 28.45 -13.69 26.44
CA GLY A 397 29.31 -13.78 27.62
C GLY A 397 30.63 -13.06 27.28
N MET A 398 30.72 -11.77 27.65
CA MET A 398 31.85 -10.83 27.52
C MET A 398 32.11 -10.18 26.15
N MET A 399 31.83 -8.88 26.06
CA MET A 399 32.35 -7.96 25.04
C MET A 399 33.72 -7.42 25.48
N THR A 400 34.70 -7.43 24.57
CA THR A 400 35.87 -6.53 24.64
C THR A 400 35.91 -5.62 23.42
N PRO A 401 36.40 -4.36 23.55
CA PRO A 401 36.26 -3.33 22.52
C PRO A 401 37.30 -3.50 21.40
N GLY A 402 36.90 -4.12 20.28
CA GLY A 402 37.77 -4.32 19.10
C GLY A 402 37.05 -4.82 17.83
N ASP A 403 35.86 -5.41 17.91
CA ASP A 403 35.23 -6.13 16.78
C ASP A 403 34.34 -5.26 15.85
N PHE A 404 34.78 -4.04 15.54
CA PHE A 404 34.21 -3.24 14.45
C PHE A 404 35.21 -3.15 13.29
N ALA A 405 35.17 -4.12 12.36
CA ALA A 405 35.43 -3.97 10.92
C ALA A 405 35.84 -5.31 10.29
N SER A 406 35.46 -5.50 9.02
CA SER A 406 35.72 -6.67 8.15
C SER A 406 34.97 -7.97 8.55
N LEU A 407 33.79 -8.24 8.00
CA LEU A 407 33.60 -8.95 6.73
C LEU A 407 34.63 -10.07 6.48
N GLN A 408 34.09 -11.28 6.27
CA GLN A 408 34.54 -12.28 5.30
C GLN A 408 35.33 -13.48 5.82
N GLU A 409 34.61 -14.48 6.35
CA GLU A 409 34.86 -15.92 6.15
C GLU A 409 33.57 -16.64 6.62
N GLY A 410 32.78 -17.33 5.80
CA GLY A 410 33.17 -18.17 4.69
C GLY A 410 33.29 -19.64 5.10
N ARG A 411 32.51 -20.12 6.08
CA ARG A 411 32.20 -21.55 6.30
C ARG A 411 31.49 -21.72 7.64
N GLU A 412 30.18 -21.98 7.61
CA GLU A 412 29.55 -23.01 8.42
C GLU A 412 28.12 -23.20 7.91
N GLY A 413 27.83 -24.44 7.52
CA GLY A 413 26.62 -24.81 6.79
C GLY A 413 25.38 -24.60 7.64
N LEU A 414 24.54 -23.66 7.22
CA LEU A 414 23.14 -23.67 7.63
C LEU A 414 22.45 -24.81 6.88
N SER A 415 22.22 -25.90 7.61
CA SER A 415 21.32 -26.98 7.22
C SER A 415 19.99 -26.39 6.73
N THR A 416 19.65 -26.68 5.49
CA THR A 416 18.35 -26.37 4.85
C THR A 416 17.22 -27.31 5.29
N GLU A 417 17.37 -28.05 6.38
CA GLU A 417 16.39 -29.08 6.80
C GLU A 417 15.38 -28.62 7.86
N ASP A 418 15.53 -27.42 8.45
CA ASP A 418 14.55 -26.88 9.40
C ASP A 418 13.38 -26.10 8.75
N TYR A 419 13.33 -26.07 7.42
CA TYR A 419 12.13 -25.70 6.70
C TYR A 419 11.26 -26.95 6.52
N ILE A 420 10.25 -27.13 7.38
CA ILE A 420 9.13 -28.02 7.04
C ILE A 420 8.47 -27.42 5.80
N ALA A 421 8.88 -27.96 4.65
CA ALA A 421 8.30 -27.70 3.36
C ALA A 421 6.81 -28.01 3.44
N TRP A 422 5.98 -26.98 3.31
CA TRP A 422 4.66 -27.16 2.74
C TRP A 422 4.86 -27.80 1.36
N LYS A 423 4.69 -29.11 1.24
CA LYS A 423 4.54 -29.77 -0.05
C LYS A 423 3.25 -29.23 -0.65
N LEU A 424 3.36 -28.41 -1.70
CA LEU A 424 2.27 -28.26 -2.66
C LEU A 424 1.95 -29.66 -3.24
N PRO A 425 0.70 -29.92 -3.66
CA PRO A 425 0.44 -30.98 -4.61
C PRO A 425 1.38 -30.85 -5.81
N GLU A 426 1.86 -31.98 -6.33
CA GLU A 426 2.82 -32.02 -7.45
C GLU A 426 2.37 -31.13 -8.61
N GLU A 427 3.33 -30.41 -9.22
CA GLU A 427 3.09 -29.62 -10.44
C GLU A 427 2.55 -30.55 -11.52
N GLU A 428 1.29 -30.35 -11.94
CA GLU A 428 0.79 -30.97 -13.18
C GLU A 428 1.58 -30.38 -14.36
N ASP A 429 2.10 -31.27 -15.21
CA ASP A 429 2.89 -30.94 -16.40
C ASP A 429 2.19 -29.89 -17.27
N VAL A 430 2.95 -28.90 -17.72
CA VAL A 430 2.49 -27.75 -18.52
C VAL A 430 1.91 -28.16 -19.90
N ASP A 431 2.09 -29.42 -20.31
CA ASP A 431 1.66 -29.96 -21.60
C ASP A 431 0.36 -30.80 -21.55
N GLU A 432 -0.26 -31.01 -20.39
CA GLU A 432 -1.52 -31.74 -20.30
C GLU A 432 -2.72 -30.78 -20.09
N TYR A 433 -3.22 -30.23 -21.19
CA TYR A 433 -4.49 -29.50 -21.24
C TYR A 433 -5.62 -30.55 -21.38
N PRO A 434 -6.42 -30.89 -20.35
CA PRO A 434 -7.32 -32.04 -20.41
C PRO A 434 -8.68 -31.71 -21.05
N PHE A 435 -8.80 -30.58 -21.76
CA PHE A 435 -10.05 -30.16 -22.38
C PHE A 435 -9.96 -30.26 -23.92
N PRO A 436 -10.55 -31.30 -24.54
CA PRO A 436 -10.81 -31.22 -25.96
C PRO A 436 -11.91 -30.17 -26.18
N LEU A 437 -11.54 -29.03 -26.78
CA LEU A 437 -12.46 -27.99 -27.26
C LEU A 437 -13.25 -28.47 -28.50
N THR A 438 -13.93 -29.60 -28.41
CA THR A 438 -14.88 -30.05 -29.44
C THR A 438 -16.12 -30.61 -28.78
N LEU A 439 -17.25 -29.91 -28.96
CA LEU A 439 -18.58 -30.46 -28.73
C LEU A 439 -18.77 -31.65 -29.68
N ARG A 440 -18.61 -32.88 -29.18
CA ARG A 440 -19.05 -34.07 -29.92
C ARG A 440 -20.58 -34.05 -29.97
N SER A 441 -21.15 -33.87 -31.15
CA SER A 441 -22.57 -34.17 -31.34
C SER A 441 -22.76 -35.69 -31.28
N LYS A 442 -23.61 -36.15 -30.37
CA LYS A 442 -24.03 -37.56 -30.33
C LYS A 442 -25.04 -37.76 -31.46
N THR A 443 -24.64 -38.45 -32.51
CA THR A 443 -25.58 -39.05 -33.48
C THR A 443 -26.30 -40.23 -32.80
N SER A 444 -27.63 -40.21 -32.84
CA SER A 444 -28.49 -41.26 -32.32
C SER A 444 -28.32 -42.56 -33.13
N SER A 445 -27.81 -43.62 -32.50
CA SER A 445 -27.79 -44.95 -33.09
C SER A 445 -29.13 -45.66 -32.82
N THR A 446 -30.03 -45.63 -33.79
CA THR A 446 -31.22 -46.50 -33.81
C THR A 446 -30.86 -47.81 -34.52
N ASN A 447 -30.99 -48.93 -33.81
CA ASN A 447 -30.91 -50.27 -34.39
C ASN A 447 -32.06 -50.50 -35.38
N GLY A 448 -31.73 -50.94 -36.59
CA GLY A 448 -32.69 -51.38 -37.61
C GLY A 448 -32.01 -52.22 -38.70
N THR A 449 -32.34 -53.51 -38.70
CA THR A 449 -31.92 -54.58 -39.62
C THR A 449 -32.34 -54.35 -41.08
N GLY A 450 -31.50 -54.72 -42.08
CA GLY A 450 -31.94 -54.91 -43.46
C GLY A 450 -30.86 -54.87 -44.56
N THR A 451 -30.39 -56.06 -44.95
CA THR A 451 -29.78 -56.54 -46.22
C THR A 451 -29.56 -55.64 -47.47
N THR A 452 -28.45 -55.97 -48.17
CA THR A 452 -28.12 -55.95 -49.64
C THR A 452 -27.32 -54.79 -50.30
N THR A 453 -26.00 -55.04 -50.47
CA THR A 453 -25.12 -54.93 -51.69
C THR A 453 -24.98 -53.62 -52.52
N PRO A 454 -23.87 -53.43 -53.30
CA PRO A 454 -23.08 -52.19 -53.30
C PRO A 454 -23.00 -51.49 -54.68
N THR A 455 -22.37 -50.30 -54.77
CA THR A 455 -21.50 -49.89 -55.90
C THR A 455 -20.90 -48.47 -55.77
N ASN A 456 -19.60 -48.39 -56.08
CA ASN A 456 -18.81 -47.36 -56.80
C ASN A 456 -19.00 -45.85 -56.57
N GLY A 457 -17.84 -45.15 -56.48
CA GLY A 457 -17.66 -43.88 -57.20
C GLY A 457 -16.81 -42.79 -56.55
N THR A 458 -15.48 -42.93 -56.65
CA THR A 458 -14.49 -41.89 -57.01
C THR A 458 -14.76 -40.39 -56.77
N ALA A 459 -13.84 -39.79 -55.99
CA ALA A 459 -12.98 -38.64 -56.31
C ALA A 459 -13.59 -37.34 -56.87
N THR A 460 -13.35 -36.21 -56.19
CA THR A 460 -12.26 -35.26 -56.53
C THR A 460 -12.35 -33.96 -55.71
N SER A 461 -11.16 -33.45 -55.41
CA SER A 461 -10.81 -32.14 -54.87
C SER A 461 -11.20 -30.97 -55.80
N ASN A 462 -11.57 -29.81 -55.26
CA ASN A 462 -10.82 -28.56 -55.48
C ASN A 462 -11.41 -27.33 -54.76
N THR A 463 -10.53 -26.70 -53.96
CA THR A 463 -10.20 -25.26 -53.90
C THR A 463 -11.27 -24.18 -54.16
N SER A 464 -11.43 -23.30 -53.17
CA SER A 464 -11.35 -21.81 -53.22
C SER A 464 -12.12 -21.28 -51.99
N GLY A 465 -11.67 -20.32 -51.18
CA GLY A 465 -10.83 -19.18 -51.48
C GLY A 465 -11.69 -17.92 -51.40
N ALA A 466 -11.37 -17.06 -50.42
CA ALA A 466 -11.74 -15.66 -50.26
C ALA A 466 -13.00 -15.28 -49.42
N ALA A 467 -12.67 -14.54 -48.35
CA ALA A 467 -13.24 -13.27 -47.90
C ALA A 467 -14.73 -13.20 -47.50
N PHE A 468 -14.96 -12.95 -46.20
CA PHE A 468 -15.09 -11.58 -45.67
C PHE A 468 -14.63 -11.53 -44.21
#